data_AF-A0A968D7X6-F1
#
_entry.id   AF-A0A968D7X6-F1
#
_cell.length_a   1.000
_cell.length_b   1.000
_cell.length_c   1.000
_cell.angle_alpha   90.00
_cell.angle_beta   90.00
_cell.angle_gamma   90.00
#
_symmetry.space_group_name_H-M   'P 1'
#
loop_
_entity.id
_entity.type
_entity.pdbx_description
1 polymer ?
#
loop_
_entity_poly.entity_id
_entity_poly.type
_entity_poly.pdbx_seq_one_letter_code
_entity_poly.pdbx_strand_id
1 'polypeptide(L)'
;VAGLHRLLAGRDVLARSDILIVIAGMEGALASVVAGMAGKPTIAVPTSVGYGASFGGLAALLGMLNRNSCAVGVTVVNIDNGFGAAAAAAMYLRGRDAS
;
A
#
# COMPACT_ATOMS: atom_id res chain seq x y z
N VAL A 1 -8.68 9.86 -5.03
CA VAL A 1 -8.12 9.87 -3.66
C VAL A 1 -8.51 11.19 -3.01
N ALA A 2 -9.57 11.22 -2.22
CA ALA A 2 -9.88 12.41 -1.44
C ALA A 2 -8.76 12.58 -0.39
N GLY A 3 -8.10 13.73 -0.34
CA GLY A 3 -7.08 14.00 0.68
C GLY A 3 -5.60 13.84 0.27
N LEU A 4 -5.25 13.84 -1.02
CA LEU A 4 -3.84 13.80 -1.46
C LEU A 4 -2.99 14.93 -0.82
N HIS A 5 -3.59 16.08 -0.55
CA HIS A 5 -2.94 17.18 0.19
C HIS A 5 -2.44 16.76 1.59
N ARG A 6 -3.12 15.81 2.27
CA ARG A 6 -2.68 15.28 3.57
C ARG A 6 -1.44 14.40 3.43
N LEU A 7 -1.37 13.62 2.36
CA LEU A 7 -0.16 12.83 2.02
C LEU A 7 1.01 13.73 1.66
N LEU A 8 0.77 14.81 0.91
CA LEU A 8 1.79 15.80 0.57
C LEU A 8 2.34 16.55 1.79
N ALA A 9 1.51 16.78 2.82
CA ALA A 9 1.95 17.34 4.09
C ALA A 9 2.87 16.38 4.87
N GLY A 10 2.69 15.07 4.70
CA GLY A 10 3.54 14.03 5.31
C GLY A 10 4.71 13.55 4.45
N ARG A 11 4.95 14.15 3.27
CA ARG A 11 5.90 13.64 2.26
C ARG A 11 7.31 13.36 2.83
N ASP A 12 7.79 14.20 3.73
CA ASP A 12 9.14 14.08 4.28
C ASP A 12 9.24 12.88 5.23
N VAL A 13 8.14 12.53 5.90
CA VAL A 13 8.03 11.31 6.70
C VAL A 13 7.99 10.09 5.78
N LEU A 14 7.18 10.13 4.73
CA LEU A 14 7.08 9.04 3.75
C LEU A 14 8.41 8.75 3.06
N ALA A 15 9.17 9.80 2.72
CA ALA A 15 10.47 9.67 2.05
C ALA A 15 11.56 9.10 2.97
N ARG A 16 11.45 9.33 4.29
CA ARG A 16 12.39 8.81 5.30
C ARG A 16 12.09 7.37 5.69
N SER A 17 10.89 6.86 5.42
CA SER A 17 10.54 5.47 5.72
C SER A 17 11.34 4.49 4.86
N ASP A 18 11.73 3.37 5.46
CA ASP A 18 12.36 2.25 4.74
C ASP A 18 11.36 1.40 3.98
N ILE A 19 10.12 1.31 4.50
CA ILE A 19 9.02 0.54 3.93
C ILE A 19 7.69 1.22 4.28
N LEU A 20 6.70 1.11 3.40
CA LEU A 20 5.35 1.66 3.63
C LEU A 20 4.31 0.54 3.62
N ILE A 21 3.33 0.62 4.52
CA ILE A 21 2.14 -0.22 4.51
C ILE A 21 0.94 0.67 4.26
N VAL A 22 0.20 0.41 3.19
CA VAL A 22 -0.95 1.20 2.75
C VAL A 22 -2.20 0.36 2.87
N ILE A 23 -3.12 0.78 3.72
CA ILE A 23 -4.39 0.10 3.97
C ILE A 23 -5.50 0.92 3.29
N ALA A 24 -6.24 0.34 2.34
CA ALA A 24 -7.31 1.06 1.63
C ALA A 24 -8.42 0.15 1.09
N GLY A 25 -9.64 0.71 1.03
CA GLY A 25 -10.85 0.03 0.55
C GLY A 25 -11.20 0.34 -0.91
N MET A 26 -11.75 1.51 -1.22
CA MET A 26 -12.20 1.82 -2.59
C MET A 26 -11.10 2.44 -3.46
N GLU A 27 -10.07 2.99 -2.83
CA GLU A 27 -9.01 3.76 -3.44
C GLU A 27 -7.81 2.87 -3.74
N GLY A 28 -7.97 1.78 -4.50
CA GLY A 28 -6.86 0.90 -4.91
C GLY A 28 -5.69 1.63 -5.61
N ALA A 29 -5.93 2.87 -6.06
CA ALA A 29 -4.93 3.84 -6.53
C ALA A 29 -3.94 4.33 -5.48
N LEU A 30 -4.33 4.34 -4.20
CA LEU A 30 -3.59 4.99 -3.13
C LEU A 30 -2.23 4.34 -2.93
N ALA A 31 -2.17 3.00 -2.97
CA ALA A 31 -0.93 2.26 -2.85
C ALA A 31 0.06 2.62 -3.96
N SER A 32 -0.40 2.67 -5.22
CA SER A 32 0.44 3.06 -6.36
C SER A 32 0.95 4.51 -6.25
N VAL A 33 0.10 5.45 -5.79
CA VAL A 33 0.51 6.85 -5.62
C VAL A 33 1.53 7.00 -4.50
N VAL A 34 1.31 6.35 -3.36
CA VAL A 34 2.24 6.37 -2.22
C VAL A 34 3.58 5.75 -2.60
N ALA A 35 3.55 4.62 -3.30
CA ALA A 35 4.77 3.96 -3.80
C ALA A 35 5.56 4.85 -4.76
N GLY A 36 4.87 5.49 -5.72
CA GLY A 36 5.50 6.41 -6.67
C GLY A 36 6.05 7.69 -6.02
N MET A 37 5.40 8.19 -4.96
CA MET A 37 5.85 9.39 -4.24
C MET A 37 7.03 9.12 -3.30
N ALA A 38 7.04 7.98 -2.62
CA ALA A 38 8.10 7.64 -1.67
C ALA A 38 9.33 7.04 -2.35
N GLY A 39 9.16 6.35 -3.48
CA GLY A 39 10.25 5.61 -4.15
C GLY A 39 10.79 4.47 -3.29
N LYS A 40 9.95 3.89 -2.42
CA LYS A 40 10.29 2.87 -1.43
C LYS A 40 9.40 1.63 -1.59
N PRO A 41 9.85 0.44 -1.13
CA PRO A 41 9.01 -0.74 -1.07
C PRO A 41 7.69 -0.42 -0.35
N THR A 42 6.58 -0.82 -0.97
CA THR A 42 5.24 -0.53 -0.46
C THR A 42 4.41 -1.81 -0.43
N ILE A 43 3.74 -2.07 0.69
CA ILE A 43 2.85 -3.20 0.87
C ILE A 43 1.42 -2.68 0.92
N ALA A 44 0.59 -3.13 0.00
CA ALA A 44 -0.81 -2.75 -0.10
C ALA A 44 -1.70 -3.80 0.58
N VAL A 45 -2.52 -3.36 1.54
CA VAL A 45 -3.51 -4.17 2.24
C VAL A 45 -4.90 -3.71 1.82
N PRO A 46 -5.58 -4.47 0.95
CA PRO A 46 -6.97 -4.18 0.62
C PRO A 46 -7.85 -4.39 1.85
N THR A 47 -8.83 -3.52 2.10
CA THR A 47 -9.79 -3.71 3.21
C THR A 47 -11.13 -4.23 2.72
N SER A 48 -11.77 -5.11 3.50
CA SER A 48 -13.14 -5.56 3.22
C SER A 48 -14.18 -4.48 3.50
N VAL A 49 -13.81 -3.51 4.32
CA VAL A 49 -14.59 -2.31 4.65
C VAL A 49 -14.27 -1.16 3.70
N GLY A 50 -15.30 -0.53 3.16
CA GLY A 50 -15.23 0.60 2.23
C GLY A 50 -16.64 0.97 1.77
N TYR A 51 -16.87 2.26 1.50
CA TYR A 51 -18.19 2.77 1.06
C TYR A 51 -18.69 2.01 -0.19
N GLY A 52 -20.00 2.01 -0.43
CA GLY A 52 -20.74 1.21 -1.43
C GLY A 52 -19.95 0.51 -2.55
N ALA A 53 -20.16 -0.80 -2.68
CA ALA A 53 -19.57 -1.74 -3.67
C ALA A 53 -18.26 -2.45 -3.27
N SER A 54 -17.95 -2.58 -1.97
CA SER A 54 -16.76 -3.34 -1.56
C SER A 54 -16.77 -4.82 -1.95
N PHE A 55 -17.93 -5.48 -2.20
CA PHE A 55 -18.00 -6.94 -2.48
C PHE A 55 -17.04 -7.76 -1.57
N GLY A 56 -16.97 -7.42 -0.28
CA GLY A 56 -16.05 -8.05 0.68
C GLY A 56 -14.56 -7.74 0.48
N GLY A 57 -14.20 -6.65 -0.19
CA GLY A 57 -12.82 -6.21 -0.50
C GLY A 57 -12.34 -6.58 -1.91
N LEU A 58 -13.18 -7.19 -2.76
CA LEU A 58 -12.78 -7.60 -4.11
C LEU A 58 -12.46 -6.40 -5.01
N ALA A 59 -13.25 -5.32 -4.90
CA ALA A 59 -12.98 -4.08 -5.63
C ALA A 59 -11.64 -3.44 -5.20
N ALA A 60 -11.32 -3.50 -3.91
CA ALA A 60 -10.05 -3.05 -3.34
C ALA A 60 -8.87 -3.84 -3.92
N LEU A 61 -8.98 -5.18 -3.85
CA LEU A 61 -7.96 -6.10 -4.31
C LEU A 61 -7.70 -5.94 -5.81
N LEU A 62 -8.75 -5.96 -6.63
CA LEU A 62 -8.65 -5.77 -8.08
C LEU A 62 -8.10 -4.38 -8.41
N GLY A 63 -8.49 -3.35 -7.66
CA GLY A 63 -7.96 -2.00 -7.81
C GLY A 63 -6.45 -1.92 -7.55
N MET A 64 -5.96 -2.61 -6.51
CA MET A 64 -4.54 -2.62 -6.15
C MET A 64 -3.70 -3.51 -7.09
N LEU A 65 -4.24 -4.65 -7.54
CA LEU A 65 -3.55 -5.55 -8.47
C LEU A 65 -3.51 -4.97 -9.89
N ASN A 66 -4.63 -4.50 -10.42
CA ASN A 66 -4.71 -3.99 -11.80
C ASN A 66 -4.01 -2.64 -11.96
N ARG A 67 -3.72 -1.91 -10.87
CA ARG A 67 -2.92 -0.67 -10.88
C ARG A 67 -1.44 -0.87 -10.56
N ASN A 68 -0.98 -2.11 -10.40
CA ASN A 68 0.43 -2.42 -10.22
C ASN A 68 1.23 -2.29 -11.54
N SER A 69 0.58 -2.11 -12.70
CA SER A 69 1.23 -2.15 -14.01
C SER A 69 2.25 -1.03 -14.28
N CYS A 70 2.32 -0.01 -13.42
CA CYS A 70 3.25 1.12 -13.57
C CYS A 70 4.00 1.47 -12.26
N ALA A 71 3.69 0.80 -11.15
CA ALA A 71 4.29 1.07 -9.85
C ALA A 71 5.18 -0.12 -9.43
N VAL A 72 6.45 -0.09 -9.84
CA VAL A 72 7.43 -1.09 -9.39
C VAL A 72 7.61 -1.00 -7.87
N GLY A 73 7.67 -2.14 -7.19
CA GLY A 73 7.93 -2.19 -5.74
C GLY A 73 6.67 -2.21 -4.86
N VAL A 74 5.50 -2.50 -5.42
CA VAL A 74 4.27 -2.74 -4.66
C VAL A 74 4.00 -4.23 -4.49
N THR A 75 3.85 -4.68 -3.25
CA THR A 75 3.38 -6.03 -2.89
C THR A 75 1.96 -5.96 -2.37
N VAL A 76 1.03 -6.71 -2.94
CA VAL A 76 -0.36 -6.75 -2.48
C VAL A 76 -0.58 -8.00 -1.64
N VAL A 77 -1.17 -7.85 -0.45
CA VAL A 77 -1.55 -8.99 0.42
C VAL A 77 -3.05 -9.27 0.34
N ASN A 78 -3.49 -10.36 0.97
CA ASN A 78 -4.91 -10.69 1.10
C ASN A 78 -5.70 -9.56 1.77
N ILE A 79 -7.00 -9.53 1.48
CA ILE A 79 -7.95 -8.60 2.08
C ILE A 79 -7.86 -8.71 3.62
N ASP A 80 -7.78 -7.55 4.28
CA ASP A 80 -7.62 -7.38 5.74
C ASP A 80 -6.39 -8.05 6.35
N ASN A 81 -5.44 -8.53 5.53
CA ASN A 81 -4.26 -9.25 6.02
C ASN A 81 -3.14 -8.29 6.48
N GLY A 82 -3.44 -7.48 7.49
CA GLY A 82 -2.45 -6.58 8.11
C GLY A 82 -1.27 -7.34 8.74
N PHE A 83 -1.51 -8.56 9.23
CA PHE A 83 -0.45 -9.42 9.77
C PHE A 83 0.55 -9.83 8.67
N GLY A 84 0.05 -10.32 7.53
CA GLY A 84 0.89 -10.69 6.40
C GLY A 84 1.69 -9.51 5.87
N ALA A 85 1.11 -8.29 5.89
CA ALA A 85 1.84 -7.09 5.53
C ALA A 85 2.96 -6.74 6.52
N ALA A 86 2.69 -6.81 7.83
CA ALA A 86 3.71 -6.58 8.85
C ALA A 86 4.85 -7.62 8.79
N ALA A 87 4.51 -8.90 8.58
CA ALA A 87 5.47 -9.97 8.42
C ALA A 87 6.35 -9.78 7.18
N ALA A 88 5.74 -9.43 6.04
CA ALA A 88 6.47 -9.11 4.82
C ALA A 88 7.37 -7.88 5.00
N ALA A 89 6.90 -6.84 5.70
CA ALA A 89 7.72 -5.67 6.00
C ALA A 89 8.95 -6.03 6.86
N ALA A 90 8.75 -6.83 7.91
CA ALA A 90 9.83 -7.29 8.75
C ALA A 90 10.86 -8.10 7.96
N MET A 91 10.43 -8.97 7.03
CA MET A 91 11.35 -9.69 6.14
C MET A 91 12.14 -8.76 5.23
N TYR A 92 11.50 -7.75 4.65
CA TYR A 92 12.18 -6.73 3.83
C TYR A 92 13.26 -5.98 4.59
N LEU A 93 12.94 -5.54 5.82
CA LEU A 93 13.89 -4.83 6.67
C LEU A 93 15.07 -5.72 7.06
N ARG A 94 14.81 -6.98 7.44
CA ARG A 94 15.89 -7.94 7.75
C ARG A 94 16.79 -8.24 6.55
N GLY A 95 16.23 -8.26 5.34
CA GLY A 95 17.01 -8.43 4.11
C GLY A 95 17.92 -7.25 3.79
N ARG A 96 17.51 -6.02 4.17
CA ARG A 96 18.34 -4.80 4.03
C ARG A 96 19.53 -4.78 4.99
N ASP A 97 19.35 -5.25 6.23
CA ASP A 97 20.43 -5.26 7.22
C ASP A 97 21.53 -6.30 6.91
N ALA A 98 21.26 -7.23 5.99
CA ALA A 98 22.18 -8.26 5.55
C ALA A 98 23.02 -7.88 4.31
N SER A 99 22.78 -6.70 3.72
CA SER A 99 23.44 -6.19 2.51
C SER A 99 24.23 -4.92 2.78
#